data_AF-A0A820AQ85-F1
#
_entry.id   AF-A0A820AQ85-F1
#
_cell.length_a   1.000
_cell.length_b   1.000
_cell.length_c   1.000
_cell.angle_alpha   90.00
_cell.angle_beta   90.00
_cell.angle_gamma   90.00
#
_symmetry.space_group_name_H-M   'P 1'
#
loop_
_entity.id
_entity.type
_entity.pdbx_description
1 polymer ?
#
loop_
_entity_poly.entity_id
_entity_poly.type
_entity_poly.pdbx_seq_one_letter_code
_entity_poly.pdbx_strand_id
1 'polypeptide(L)'
;MASGVRGLNDRQRFLDVNEEPDKLLSPLPMPVTGGKGIQSLRECVKPVLNLNLVEDLLNKVAYSLEKCEHPKDGLTQDQSAALYLYSLQTSFYTRYNGALRDEDRTKAVPFYDYYKLFMSALNKLPSIQDNVWRGVTANLSDQYSS
;
A
#
# COMPACT_ATOMS: atom_id res chain seq x y z
N MET A 1 14.56 -29.39 27.47
CA MET A 1 14.93 -27.99 27.21
C MET A 1 14.22 -27.55 25.94
N ALA A 2 13.09 -26.85 26.06
CA ALA A 2 12.31 -26.37 24.93
C ALA A 2 12.38 -24.84 24.94
N SER A 3 13.13 -24.26 24.00
CA SER A 3 13.22 -22.81 23.83
C SER A 3 12.06 -22.36 22.96
N GLY A 4 11.18 -21.57 23.57
CA GLY A 4 9.97 -21.04 22.96
C GLY A 4 10.26 -20.15 21.75
N VAL A 5 9.41 -20.31 20.74
CA VAL A 5 9.28 -19.45 19.58
C VAL A 5 8.83 -18.06 20.07
N ARG A 6 9.68 -17.05 19.86
CA ARG A 6 9.35 -15.64 20.12
C ARG A 6 8.17 -15.25 19.22
N GLY A 7 7.05 -14.93 19.86
CA GLY A 7 5.87 -14.37 19.21
C GLY A 7 6.22 -13.12 18.43
N LEU A 8 5.80 -13.08 17.17
CA LEU A 8 5.74 -11.87 16.37
C LEU A 8 4.88 -10.85 17.13
N ASN A 9 5.37 -9.62 17.25
CA ASN A 9 4.68 -8.54 17.97
C ASN A 9 3.31 -8.26 17.34
N ASP A 10 2.23 -8.80 17.92
CA ASP A 10 0.82 -8.50 17.58
C ASP A 10 0.45 -7.01 17.70
N ARG A 11 1.32 -6.19 18.31
CA ARG A 11 1.15 -4.74 18.46
C ARG A 11 1.23 -3.95 17.15
N GLN A 12 1.78 -4.52 16.07
CA GLN A 12 1.83 -3.85 14.76
C GLN A 12 0.55 -3.99 13.94
N ARG A 13 -0.44 -4.77 14.40
CA ARG A 13 -1.69 -5.00 13.66
C ARG A 13 -2.67 -3.81 13.71
N PHE A 14 -2.49 -2.90 14.66
CA PHE A 14 -3.35 -1.73 14.82
C PHE A 14 -2.83 -0.59 13.95
N LEU A 15 -3.65 -0.16 12.99
CA LEU A 15 -3.32 0.89 12.03
C LEU A 15 -3.35 2.27 12.69
N ASP A 16 -2.45 3.14 12.23
CA ASP A 16 -2.34 4.52 12.70
C ASP A 16 -3.43 5.40 12.10
N VAL A 17 -4.67 5.21 12.58
CA VAL A 17 -5.80 6.07 12.18
C VAL A 17 -5.61 7.50 12.68
N ASN A 18 -4.76 7.71 13.69
CA ASN A 18 -4.44 9.06 14.19
C ASN A 18 -3.70 9.93 13.19
N GLU A 19 -3.00 9.30 12.25
CA GLU A 19 -2.25 10.00 11.20
C GLU A 19 -3.11 10.23 9.94
N GLU A 20 -4.38 9.82 9.94
CA GLU A 20 -5.29 10.17 8.85
C GLU A 20 -5.68 11.66 8.96
N PRO A 21 -5.55 12.44 7.88
CA PRO A 21 -5.87 13.86 7.96
C PRO A 21 -7.38 14.07 8.15
N ASP A 22 -7.76 14.82 9.17
CA ASP A 22 -9.14 15.26 9.44
C ASP A 22 -9.72 16.21 8.36
N LYS A 23 -8.94 16.49 7.31
CA LYS A 23 -9.28 17.40 6.22
C LYS A 23 -9.21 16.67 4.89
N LEU A 24 -10.13 17.01 4.00
CA LEU A 24 -10.09 16.54 2.62
C LEU A 24 -8.82 17.06 1.93
N LEU A 25 -7.92 16.15 1.56
CA LEU A 25 -6.71 16.49 0.82
C LEU A 25 -7.05 16.91 -0.62
N SER A 26 -6.26 17.82 -1.17
CA SER A 26 -6.32 18.16 -2.59
C SER A 26 -6.01 16.92 -3.45
N PRO A 27 -6.57 16.80 -4.67
CA PRO A 27 -6.28 15.66 -5.54
C PRO A 27 -4.79 15.48 -5.77
N LEU A 28 -4.36 14.22 -5.91
CA LEU A 28 -2.98 13.92 -6.29
C LEU A 28 -2.62 14.64 -7.59
N PRO A 29 -1.47 15.34 -7.65
CA PRO A 29 -1.01 15.95 -8.89
C PRO A 29 -0.84 14.83 -9.92
N MET A 30 -1.56 14.94 -11.03
CA MET A 30 -1.36 14.05 -12.17
C MET A 30 0.07 14.26 -12.68
N PRO A 31 0.88 13.21 -12.88
CA PRO A 31 2.14 13.34 -13.57
C PRO A 31 1.88 13.91 -14.97
N VAL A 32 2.65 14.92 -15.35
CA VAL A 32 2.55 15.63 -16.64
C VAL A 32 2.76 14.68 -17.83
N THR A 33 3.41 13.54 -17.60
CA THR A 33 3.51 12.45 -18.58
C THR A 33 2.13 11.84 -18.83
N GLY A 34 1.54 12.21 -19.96
CA GLY A 34 0.30 11.64 -20.50
C GLY A 34 0.21 10.13 -20.31
N GLY A 35 -0.99 9.65 -20.00
CA GLY A 35 -1.26 8.32 -19.47
C GLY A 35 -0.57 7.19 -20.22
N LYS A 36 0.61 6.79 -19.74
CA LYS A 36 1.13 5.45 -20.01
C LYS A 36 0.10 4.46 -19.49
N GLY A 37 -0.17 3.41 -20.27
CA GLY A 37 -1.00 2.28 -19.81
C GLY A 37 -0.44 1.66 -18.53
N ILE A 38 -1.21 0.76 -17.91
CA ILE A 38 -0.77 0.04 -16.70
C ILE A 38 0.56 -0.66 -17.01
N GLN A 39 1.62 -0.28 -16.29
CA GLN A 39 2.96 -0.82 -16.47
C GLN A 39 3.18 -2.03 -15.55
N SER A 40 4.30 -2.75 -15.73
CA SER A 40 4.68 -3.83 -14.83
C SER A 40 5.07 -3.29 -13.44
N LEU A 41 4.98 -4.14 -12.41
CA LEU A 41 5.29 -3.75 -11.04
C LEU A 41 6.72 -3.19 -10.92
N ARG A 42 7.68 -3.81 -11.62
CA ARG A 42 9.07 -3.35 -11.65
C ARG A 42 9.22 -1.93 -12.20
N GLU A 43 8.48 -1.58 -13.25
CA GLU A 43 8.49 -0.23 -13.81
C GLU A 43 7.83 0.77 -12.83
N CYS A 44 6.68 0.39 -12.26
CA CYS A 44 5.91 1.24 -11.35
C CYS A 44 6.68 1.64 -10.08
N VAL A 45 7.61 0.81 -9.60
CA VAL A 45 8.42 1.13 -8.42
C VAL A 45 9.74 1.85 -8.73
N LYS A 46 10.11 2.02 -10.01
CA LYS A 46 11.38 2.67 -10.39
C LYS A 46 11.57 4.05 -9.75
N PRO A 47 10.57 4.95 -9.71
CA PRO A 47 10.78 6.25 -9.08
C PRO A 47 11.11 6.14 -7.58
N VAL A 48 10.46 5.19 -6.88
CA VAL A 48 10.70 4.90 -5.45
C VAL A 48 12.12 4.35 -5.22
N LEU A 49 12.56 3.45 -6.11
CA LEU A 49 13.91 2.86 -6.09
C LEU A 49 15.00 3.89 -6.36
N ASN A 50 14.80 4.72 -7.39
CA ASN A 50 15.78 5.74 -7.81
C ASN A 50 16.01 6.80 -6.72
N LEU A 51 14.98 7.09 -5.93
CA LEU A 51 15.05 8.03 -4.81
C LEU A 51 15.48 7.34 -3.50
N ASN A 52 15.75 6.03 -3.52
CA ASN A 52 16.12 5.23 -2.36
C ASN A 52 15.19 5.43 -1.14
N LEU A 53 13.87 5.55 -1.38
CA LEU A 53 12.89 5.85 -0.33
C LEU A 53 12.59 4.65 0.58
N VAL A 54 12.87 3.43 0.10
CA VAL A 54 12.49 2.17 0.72
C VAL A 54 13.63 1.17 0.57
N GLU A 55 14.13 0.69 1.70
CA GLU A 55 15.14 -0.36 1.76
C GLU A 55 14.60 -1.72 1.26
N ASP A 56 15.47 -2.52 0.63
CA ASP A 56 15.18 -3.89 0.18
C ASP A 56 14.01 -4.02 -0.82
N LEU A 57 13.54 -2.92 -1.41
CA LEU A 57 12.34 -2.90 -2.25
C LEU A 57 12.44 -3.83 -3.47
N LEU A 58 13.61 -3.92 -4.11
CA LEU A 58 13.82 -4.83 -5.25
C LEU A 58 13.58 -6.29 -4.89
N ASN A 59 14.09 -6.74 -3.75
CA ASN A 59 13.91 -8.12 -3.30
C ASN A 59 12.46 -8.38 -2.92
N LYS A 60 11.78 -7.41 -2.28
CA LYS A 60 10.34 -7.52 -1.98
C LYS A 60 9.48 -7.59 -3.24
N VAL A 61 9.82 -6.83 -4.28
CA VAL A 61 9.15 -6.89 -5.58
C VAL A 61 9.39 -8.23 -6.26
N ALA A 62 10.63 -8.73 -6.29
CA ALA A 62 10.94 -10.04 -6.85
C ALA A 62 10.19 -11.17 -6.12
N TYR A 63 10.20 -11.13 -4.79
CA TYR A 63 9.48 -12.08 -3.93
C TYR A 63 7.97 -12.04 -4.19
N SER A 64 7.38 -10.83 -4.30
CA SER A 64 5.94 -10.69 -4.56
C SER A 64 5.55 -11.24 -5.93
N LEU A 65 6.39 -11.05 -6.95
CA LEU A 65 6.15 -11.59 -8.29
C LEU A 65 6.23 -13.13 -8.31
N GLU A 66 7.19 -13.72 -7.60
CA GLU A 66 7.30 -15.18 -7.44
C GLU A 66 6.05 -15.76 -6.77
N LYS A 67 5.56 -15.14 -5.69
CA LYS A 67 4.35 -15.61 -4.98
C LYS A 67 3.07 -15.46 -5.78
N CYS A 68 3.06 -14.62 -6.80
CA CYS A 68 1.89 -14.30 -7.60
C CYS A 68 1.97 -14.84 -9.04
N GLU A 69 2.81 -15.84 -9.32
CA GLU A 69 2.98 -16.45 -10.66
C GLU A 69 1.66 -17.01 -11.25
N HIS A 70 0.72 -17.41 -10.40
CA HIS A 70 -0.60 -17.92 -10.81
C HIS A 70 -1.71 -17.05 -10.24
N PRO A 71 -1.96 -15.86 -10.81
CA PRO A 71 -2.97 -14.94 -10.30
C PRO A 71 -4.38 -15.50 -10.49
N LYS A 72 -5.30 -15.06 -9.63
CA LYS A 72 -6.74 -15.39 -9.67
C LYS A 72 -7.57 -14.14 -9.93
N ASP A 73 -8.89 -14.30 -10.03
CA ASP A 73 -9.85 -13.18 -10.04
C ASP A 73 -9.64 -12.19 -11.21
N GLY A 74 -9.12 -12.68 -12.34
CA GLY A 74 -8.84 -11.86 -13.53
C GLY A 74 -7.69 -10.86 -13.38
N LEU A 75 -6.90 -10.98 -12.30
CA LEU A 75 -5.70 -10.19 -12.08
C LEU A 75 -4.56 -10.64 -13.00
N THR A 76 -3.70 -9.70 -13.41
CA THR A 76 -2.38 -10.05 -13.95
C THR A 76 -1.43 -10.42 -12.80
N GLN A 77 -0.30 -11.05 -13.12
CA GLN A 77 0.76 -11.32 -12.14
C GLN A 77 1.21 -10.02 -11.45
N ASP A 78 1.45 -8.95 -12.21
CA ASP A 78 1.86 -7.65 -11.66
C ASP A 78 0.81 -7.04 -10.73
N GLN A 79 -0.47 -7.16 -11.06
CA GLN A 79 -1.57 -6.66 -10.23
C GLN A 79 -1.66 -7.44 -8.91
N SER A 80 -1.62 -8.77 -8.98
CA SER A 80 -1.61 -9.63 -7.80
C SER A 80 -0.38 -9.38 -6.92
N ALA A 81 0.80 -9.25 -7.54
CA ALA A 81 2.05 -8.93 -6.85
C ALA A 81 2.02 -7.53 -6.21
N ALA A 82 1.35 -6.55 -6.82
CA ALA A 82 1.19 -5.22 -6.22
C ALA A 82 0.37 -5.28 -4.92
N LEU A 83 -0.73 -6.05 -4.90
CA LEU A 83 -1.53 -6.30 -3.69
C LEU A 83 -0.71 -7.07 -2.63
N TYR A 84 0.05 -8.07 -3.06
CA TYR A 84 0.91 -8.85 -2.17
C TYR A 84 2.02 -7.99 -1.55
N LEU A 85 2.69 -7.14 -2.33
CA LEU A 85 3.70 -6.21 -1.83
C LEU A 85 3.13 -5.28 -0.75
N TYR A 86 1.90 -4.79 -0.95
CA TYR A 86 1.19 -3.96 0.02
C TYR A 86 0.91 -4.72 1.33
N SER A 87 0.53 -6.01 1.23
CA SER A 87 0.15 -6.82 2.40
C SER A 87 1.34 -7.30 3.23
N LEU A 88 2.58 -7.24 2.73
CA LEU A 88 3.78 -7.61 3.48
C LEU A 88 4.11 -6.68 4.66
N GLN A 89 3.40 -5.55 4.83
CA GLN A 89 3.58 -4.58 5.93
C GLN A 89 5.06 -4.17 6.17
N THR A 90 5.81 -4.02 5.08
CA THR A 90 7.22 -3.62 5.13
C THR A 90 7.36 -2.09 5.26
N SER A 91 8.59 -1.58 5.27
CA SER A 91 8.88 -0.16 5.13
C SER A 91 8.21 0.45 3.89
N PHE A 92 8.02 -0.33 2.82
CA PHE A 92 7.27 0.10 1.63
C PHE A 92 5.84 0.51 1.99
N TYR A 93 5.11 -0.35 2.71
CA TYR A 93 3.73 -0.09 3.14
C TYR A 93 3.63 1.21 3.94
N THR A 94 4.54 1.38 4.91
CA THR A 94 4.55 2.55 5.79
C THR A 94 4.82 3.83 5.00
N ARG A 95 5.86 3.82 4.15
CA ARG A 95 6.23 4.98 3.30
C ARG A 95 5.14 5.32 2.29
N TYR A 96 4.56 4.32 1.65
CA TYR A 96 3.52 4.50 0.65
C TYR A 96 2.26 5.13 1.26
N ASN A 97 1.71 4.56 2.33
CA ASN A 97 0.50 5.11 2.94
C ASN A 97 0.77 6.46 3.62
N GLY A 98 1.95 6.67 4.20
CA GLY A 98 2.35 7.97 4.74
C GLY A 98 2.39 9.05 3.65
N ALA A 99 3.00 8.77 2.50
CA ALA A 99 3.04 9.70 1.37
C ALA A 99 1.65 10.03 0.81
N LEU A 100 0.71 9.08 0.86
CA LEU A 100 -0.67 9.31 0.42
C LEU A 100 -1.49 10.18 1.38
N ARG A 101 -1.17 10.15 2.68
CA ARG A 101 -1.81 10.94 3.75
C ARG A 101 -1.18 12.31 3.95
N ASP A 102 0.01 12.53 3.40
CA ASP A 102 0.72 13.79 3.56
C ASP A 102 0.03 14.94 2.81
N GLU A 103 -0.08 16.10 3.47
CA GLU A 103 -0.62 17.32 2.87
C GLU A 103 0.24 17.79 1.69
N ASP A 104 1.56 17.57 1.76
CA ASP A 104 2.46 17.80 0.65
C ASP A 104 2.31 16.69 -0.41
N ARG A 105 1.41 16.94 -1.36
CA ARG A 105 1.08 15.98 -2.41
C ARG A 105 2.29 15.63 -3.31
N THR A 106 3.37 16.40 -3.29
CA THR A 106 4.58 16.07 -4.07
C THR A 106 5.25 14.78 -3.56
N LYS A 107 5.08 14.44 -2.28
CA LYS A 107 5.61 13.20 -1.68
C LYS A 107 4.97 11.94 -2.23
N ALA A 108 3.74 12.02 -2.75
CA ALA A 108 3.05 10.90 -3.37
C ALA A 108 3.47 10.68 -4.84
N VAL A 109 4.11 11.66 -5.49
CA VAL A 109 4.49 11.59 -6.91
C VAL A 109 5.34 10.36 -7.23
N PRO A 110 6.37 9.98 -6.44
CA PRO A 110 7.16 8.77 -6.71
C PRO A 110 6.36 7.46 -6.67
N PHE A 111 5.22 7.45 -5.97
CA PHE A 111 4.39 6.26 -5.81
C PHE A 111 3.24 6.19 -6.80
N TYR A 112 3.11 7.17 -7.70
CA TYR A 112 1.92 7.32 -8.52
C TYR A 112 1.69 6.17 -9.49
N ASP A 113 2.75 5.67 -10.15
CA ASP A 113 2.62 4.54 -11.08
C ASP A 113 2.27 3.24 -10.33
N TYR A 114 2.80 3.06 -9.12
CA TYR A 114 2.39 1.98 -8.24
C TYR A 114 0.93 2.12 -7.80
N TYR A 115 0.48 3.32 -7.43
CA TYR A 115 -0.92 3.60 -7.08
C TYR A 115 -1.87 3.23 -8.22
N LYS A 116 -1.55 3.58 -9.46
CA LYS A 116 -2.34 3.19 -10.64
C LYS A 116 -2.45 1.67 -10.79
N LEU A 117 -1.33 0.95 -10.70
CA LEU A 117 -1.32 -0.51 -10.79
C LEU A 117 -2.14 -1.13 -9.65
N PHE A 118 -1.94 -0.66 -8.42
CA PHE A 118 -2.63 -1.12 -7.23
C PHE A 118 -4.16 -0.90 -7.31
N MET A 119 -4.61 0.31 -7.67
CA MET A 119 -6.03 0.60 -7.84
C MET A 119 -6.66 -0.19 -8.99
N SER A 120 -5.91 -0.40 -10.08
CA SER A 120 -6.39 -1.25 -11.18
C SER A 120 -6.59 -2.71 -10.77
N ALA A 121 -5.81 -3.20 -9.79
CA ALA A 121 -5.97 -4.53 -9.22
C ALA A 121 -7.20 -4.57 -8.30
N LEU A 122 -7.33 -3.61 -7.39
CA LEU A 122 -8.48 -3.52 -6.48
C LEU A 122 -9.81 -3.42 -7.23
N ASN A 123 -9.87 -2.67 -8.33
CA ASN A 123 -11.10 -2.52 -9.14
C ASN A 123 -11.57 -3.82 -9.81
N LYS A 124 -10.73 -4.85 -9.90
CA LYS A 124 -11.10 -6.17 -10.43
C LYS A 124 -11.64 -7.11 -9.36
N LEU A 125 -11.38 -6.83 -8.09
CA LEU A 125 -11.83 -7.68 -7.00
C LEU A 125 -13.33 -7.48 -6.76
N PRO A 126 -14.06 -8.54 -6.38
CA PRO A 126 -15.46 -8.42 -6.06
C PRO A 126 -15.66 -7.53 -4.83
N SER A 127 -16.60 -6.59 -4.93
CA SER A 127 -17.06 -5.82 -3.77
C SER A 127 -18.07 -6.67 -2.98
N ILE A 128 -17.86 -6.76 -1.67
CA ILE A 128 -18.76 -7.47 -0.75
C ILE A 128 -19.25 -6.46 0.29
N GLN A 129 -20.56 -6.42 0.49
CA GLN A 129 -21.17 -5.62 1.55
C GLN A 129 -21.25 -6.45 2.83
N ASP A 130 -20.42 -6.12 3.81
CA ASP A 130 -20.39 -6.78 5.11
C ASP A 130 -19.89 -5.81 6.19
N ASN A 131 -20.15 -6.14 7.46
CA ASN A 131 -19.66 -5.39 8.60
C ASN A 131 -18.20 -5.73 8.88
N VAL A 132 -17.31 -4.76 8.66
CA VAL A 132 -15.87 -4.91 8.93
C VAL A 132 -15.47 -4.16 10.19
N TRP A 133 -14.55 -4.76 10.95
CA TRP A 133 -14.00 -4.18 12.17
C TRP A 133 -12.53 -3.84 11.96
N ARG A 134 -12.14 -2.59 12.27
CA ARG A 134 -10.74 -2.15 12.28
C ARG A 134 -10.37 -1.70 13.69
N GLY A 135 -9.42 -2.40 14.30
CA GLY A 135 -8.86 -1.95 15.58
C GLY A 135 -7.97 -0.72 15.38
N VAL A 136 -8.17 0.29 16.23
CA VAL A 136 -7.38 1.52 16.29
C VAL A 136 -6.78 1.68 17.68
N THR A 137 -5.54 2.16 17.78
CA THR A 137 -4.85 2.30 19.06
C THR A 137 -5.28 3.53 19.86
N ALA A 138 -5.88 4.52 19.21
CA ALA A 138 -6.28 5.75 19.87
C ALA A 138 -7.77 5.84 20.15
N ASN A 139 -8.09 6.70 21.12
CA ASN A 139 -9.46 7.06 21.40
C ASN A 139 -9.95 8.05 20.34
N LEU A 140 -10.78 7.57 19.41
CA LEU A 140 -11.44 8.38 18.38
C LEU A 140 -12.86 8.82 18.81
N SER A 141 -13.27 8.58 20.06
CA SER A 141 -14.64 8.88 20.54
C SER A 141 -15.08 10.31 20.21
N ASP A 142 -14.16 11.25 20.36
CA ASP A 142 -14.45 12.68 20.26
C ASP A 142 -14.58 13.12 18.80
N GLN A 143 -14.03 12.36 17.85
CA GLN A 143 -14.11 12.63 16.40
C GLN A 143 -15.40 12.10 15.75
N TYR A 144 -16.13 11.20 16.41
CA TYR A 144 -17.35 10.57 15.89
C TYR A 144 -18.60 10.84 16.76
N SER A 145 -18.61 11.94 17.52
CA SER A 145 -19.78 12.35 18.30
C SER A 145 -20.96 12.66 17.37
N SER A 146 -22.10 12.02 17.64
CA SER A 146 -23.36 12.10 16.85
C SER A 146 -24.10 13.41 17.04
#